data_AF-A0A949UR81-F1
#
_entry.id   AF-A0A949UR81-F1
#
_cell.length_a   1.000
_cell.length_b   1.000
_cell.length_c   1.000
_cell.angle_alpha   90.00
_cell.angle_beta   90.00
_cell.angle_gamma   90.00
#
_symmetry.space_group_name_H-M   'P 1'
#
loop_
_entity.id
_entity.type
_entity.pdbx_description
1 polymer ?
#
loop_
_entity_poly.entity_id
_entity_poly.type
_entity_poly.pdbx_seq_one_letter_code
_entity_poly.pdbx_strand_id
1 'polypeptide(L)'
;MCIRDSFVNLADCAAVAIPAGFAENLPRGVTLVGPAFTDDGLLALGDRLHHQLMSSPSVGATDTPLNSAAPMKTGGIRLSVVGAHLTGQPLNHQLTDLNAKLEITTTTSADYRLYALSNTTPAKPGLVRSHDGAEIPVEVWLLDDAAFGRFCAMVPAPLGIGNVELADGSWVKGFICEQIAIEDATDITAHGGWKAYLALSNPQSV
;
A
#
# COMPACT_ATOMS: atom_id res chain seq x y z
N MET A 1 -41.07 15.68 -6.59
CA MET A 1 -40.15 16.40 -5.65
C MET A 1 -38.72 16.02 -6.00
N CYS A 2 -38.05 16.87 -6.80
CA CYS A 2 -36.75 16.63 -7.43
C CYS A 2 -35.67 17.41 -6.64
N ILE A 3 -35.33 16.94 -5.43
CA ILE A 3 -34.48 17.71 -4.49
C ILE A 3 -33.16 17.00 -4.14
N ARG A 4 -32.97 15.72 -4.50
CA ARG A 4 -31.85 14.96 -3.91
C ARG A 4 -30.46 15.26 -4.50
N ASP A 5 -30.35 15.68 -5.76
CA ASP A 5 -29.03 15.73 -6.44
C ASP A 5 -28.57 17.15 -6.83
N SER A 6 -29.40 18.18 -6.60
CA SER A 6 -29.10 19.55 -7.04
C SER A 6 -27.87 20.18 -6.36
N PHE A 7 -27.46 19.68 -5.19
CA PHE A 7 -26.30 20.20 -4.47
C PHE A 7 -24.98 19.57 -4.93
N VAL A 8 -25.01 18.37 -5.53
CA VAL A 8 -23.80 17.59 -5.84
C VAL A 8 -22.88 18.34 -6.79
N ASN A 9 -23.44 18.86 -7.89
CA ASN A 9 -22.68 19.64 -8.86
C ASN A 9 -22.18 20.97 -8.29
N LEU A 10 -22.98 21.62 -7.42
CA LEU A 10 -22.62 22.92 -6.85
C LEU A 10 -21.54 22.79 -5.75
N ALA A 11 -21.51 21.65 -5.05
CA ALA A 11 -20.60 21.37 -3.96
C ALA A 11 -19.33 20.60 -4.38
N ASP A 12 -19.09 20.45 -5.70
CA ASP A 12 -17.95 19.71 -6.25
C ASP A 12 -17.83 18.30 -5.65
N CYS A 13 -18.92 17.55 -5.73
CA CYS A 13 -19.02 16.18 -5.22
C CYS A 13 -19.14 15.17 -6.36
N ALA A 14 -18.67 13.95 -6.12
CA ALA A 14 -18.98 12.80 -6.95
C ALA A 14 -20.21 12.07 -6.39
N ALA A 15 -21.04 11.49 -7.26
CA ALA A 15 -22.21 10.73 -6.83
C ALA A 15 -22.52 9.55 -7.76
N VAL A 16 -22.93 8.42 -7.16
CA VAL A 16 -23.36 7.21 -7.87
C VAL A 16 -24.72 6.77 -7.34
N ALA A 17 -25.71 6.71 -8.21
CA ALA A 17 -27.02 6.14 -7.90
C ALA A 17 -27.00 4.63 -8.16
N ILE A 18 -27.40 3.84 -7.16
CA ILE A 18 -27.48 2.39 -7.24
C ILE A 18 -28.89 1.87 -6.90
N PRO A 19 -29.32 0.72 -7.45
CA PRO A 19 -30.54 0.05 -7.00
C PRO A 19 -30.45 -0.43 -5.55
N ALA A 20 -31.54 -0.30 -4.82
CA ALA A 20 -31.66 -0.65 -3.40
C ALA A 20 -32.93 -1.46 -3.09
N GLY A 21 -33.57 -2.02 -4.12
CA GLY A 21 -34.63 -3.01 -3.99
C GLY A 21 -35.93 -2.56 -4.60
N PHE A 22 -37.00 -3.25 -4.23
CA PHE A 22 -38.35 -2.99 -4.73
C PHE A 22 -39.29 -2.73 -3.56
N ALA A 23 -40.20 -1.77 -3.75
CA ALA A 23 -41.33 -1.54 -2.87
C ALA A 23 -42.59 -1.46 -3.74
N GLU A 24 -43.61 -2.24 -3.40
CA GLU A 24 -44.86 -2.34 -4.18
C GLU A 24 -44.60 -2.63 -5.68
N ASN A 25 -43.65 -3.53 -5.95
CA ASN A 25 -43.18 -3.91 -7.30
C ASN A 25 -42.57 -2.76 -8.13
N LEU A 26 -42.23 -1.62 -7.51
CA LEU A 26 -41.52 -0.52 -8.17
C LEU A 26 -40.07 -0.43 -7.67
N PRO A 27 -39.09 -0.19 -8.56
CA PRO A 27 -37.69 -0.11 -8.19
C PRO A 27 -37.41 1.12 -7.32
N ARG A 28 -36.54 0.93 -6.33
CA ARG A 28 -36.00 1.97 -5.44
C ARG A 28 -34.49 1.97 -5.55
N GLY A 29 -33.90 3.13 -5.28
CA GLY A 29 -32.46 3.31 -5.31
C GLY A 29 -32.00 4.28 -4.22
N VAL A 30 -30.70 4.24 -3.96
CA VAL A 30 -29.99 5.19 -3.11
C VAL A 30 -28.89 5.85 -3.92
N THR A 31 -28.58 7.11 -3.61
CA THR A 31 -27.45 7.83 -4.18
C THR A 31 -26.35 7.88 -3.13
N LEU A 32 -25.19 7.31 -3.45
CA LEU A 32 -23.97 7.49 -2.69
C LEU A 32 -23.31 8.79 -3.14
N VAL A 33 -22.92 9.65 -2.19
CA VAL A 33 -22.27 10.93 -2.48
C VAL A 33 -20.95 10.99 -1.72
N GLY A 34 -19.89 11.41 -2.40
CA GLY A 34 -18.56 11.58 -1.83
C GLY A 34 -17.89 12.86 -2.36
N PRO A 35 -16.71 13.23 -1.82
CA PRO A 35 -15.92 14.34 -2.35
C PRO A 35 -15.58 14.17 -3.83
N ALA A 36 -15.21 15.26 -4.52
CA ALA A 36 -14.66 15.18 -5.87
C ALA A 36 -13.55 14.11 -5.99
N PHE A 37 -13.47 13.47 -7.17
CA PHE A 37 -12.48 12.46 -7.53
C PHE A 37 -12.54 11.16 -6.71
N THR A 38 -13.69 10.86 -6.12
CA THR A 38 -13.92 9.60 -5.38
C THR A 38 -14.83 8.62 -6.14
N ASP A 39 -15.08 8.87 -7.43
CA ASP A 39 -15.95 8.08 -8.33
C ASP A 39 -15.67 6.58 -8.23
N ASP A 40 -14.40 6.24 -8.34
CA ASP A 40 -13.83 4.91 -8.22
C ASP A 40 -14.19 4.21 -6.89
N GLY A 41 -14.01 4.92 -5.77
CA GLY A 41 -14.39 4.42 -4.45
C GLY A 41 -15.90 4.29 -4.28
N LEU A 42 -16.68 5.23 -4.84
CA LEU A 42 -18.14 5.22 -4.83
C LEU A 42 -18.70 4.07 -5.67
N LEU A 43 -18.10 3.77 -6.82
CA LEU A 43 -18.46 2.62 -7.66
C LEU A 43 -18.18 1.31 -6.94
N ALA A 44 -16.99 1.16 -6.33
CA ALA A 44 -16.64 -0.03 -5.56
C ALA A 44 -17.54 -0.23 -4.33
N LEU A 45 -17.93 0.86 -3.65
CA LEU A 45 -18.89 0.80 -2.55
C LEU A 45 -20.31 0.47 -3.05
N GLY A 46 -20.70 1.08 -4.17
CA GLY A 46 -22.00 0.87 -4.80
C GLY A 46 -22.22 -0.56 -5.25
N ASP A 47 -21.22 -1.18 -5.86
CA ASP A 47 -21.22 -2.60 -6.23
C ASP A 47 -21.45 -3.50 -5.01
N ARG A 48 -20.64 -3.34 -3.95
CA ARG A 48 -20.79 -4.11 -2.71
C ARG A 48 -22.17 -3.93 -2.09
N LEU A 49 -22.67 -2.70 -2.01
CA LEU A 49 -23.97 -2.41 -1.40
C LEU A 49 -25.11 -2.99 -2.24
N HIS A 50 -25.06 -2.87 -3.56
CA HIS A 50 -26.07 -3.43 -4.46
C HIS A 50 -26.14 -4.96 -4.34
N HIS A 51 -24.99 -5.64 -4.30
CA HIS A 51 -24.89 -7.08 -4.10
C HIS A 51 -25.38 -7.53 -2.71
N GLN A 52 -25.21 -6.72 -1.67
CA GLN A 52 -25.71 -7.04 -0.33
C GLN A 52 -27.22 -6.84 -0.18
N LEU A 53 -27.78 -5.83 -0.85
CA LEU A 53 -29.21 -5.53 -0.75
C LEU A 53 -30.07 -6.44 -1.63
N MET A 54 -29.53 -6.99 -2.73
CA MET A 54 -30.27 -7.82 -3.68
C MET A 54 -29.92 -9.30 -3.52
N SER A 55 -30.92 -10.15 -3.32
CA SER A 55 -30.72 -11.62 -3.26
C SER A 55 -30.31 -12.23 -4.61
N SER A 56 -30.66 -11.58 -5.72
CA SER A 56 -30.29 -11.98 -7.09
C SER A 56 -30.14 -10.72 -7.94
N PRO A 57 -28.97 -10.05 -7.88
CA PRO A 57 -28.77 -8.80 -8.60
C PRO A 57 -28.72 -9.06 -10.11
N SER A 58 -29.50 -8.29 -10.85
CA SER A 58 -29.53 -8.29 -12.32
C SER A 58 -29.33 -6.88 -12.87
N VAL A 59 -29.01 -6.80 -14.16
CA VAL A 59 -28.88 -5.52 -14.85
C VAL A 59 -30.28 -4.96 -15.13
N GLY A 60 -30.72 -4.01 -14.30
CA GLY A 60 -32.01 -3.35 -14.47
C GLY A 60 -33.18 -4.33 -14.39
N ALA A 61 -34.17 -4.19 -15.28
CA ALA A 61 -35.34 -5.07 -15.36
C ALA A 61 -35.11 -6.30 -16.26
N THR A 62 -33.86 -6.74 -16.44
CA THR A 62 -33.51 -7.89 -17.29
C THR A 62 -33.18 -9.12 -16.46
N ASP A 63 -33.20 -10.28 -17.10
CA ASP A 63 -32.74 -11.55 -16.51
C ASP A 63 -31.21 -11.71 -16.59
N THR A 64 -30.49 -10.68 -17.02
CA THR A 64 -29.02 -10.73 -17.13
C THR A 64 -28.42 -10.60 -15.73
N PRO A 65 -27.71 -11.62 -15.21
CA PRO A 65 -27.10 -11.52 -13.89
C PRO A 65 -26.06 -10.40 -13.88
N LEU A 66 -26.02 -9.65 -12.77
CA LEU A 66 -24.98 -8.67 -12.55
C LEU A 66 -23.70 -9.41 -12.15
N ASN A 67 -22.72 -9.44 -13.06
CA ASN A 67 -21.39 -9.92 -12.74
C ASN A 67 -20.73 -8.94 -11.76
N SER A 68 -20.04 -9.46 -10.75
CA SER A 68 -19.23 -8.61 -9.87
C SER A 68 -18.24 -7.79 -10.71
N ALA A 69 -18.15 -6.50 -10.40
CA ALA A 69 -17.14 -5.67 -11.01
C ALA A 69 -15.74 -6.29 -10.73
N ALA A 70 -14.86 -6.26 -11.73
CA ALA A 70 -13.46 -6.57 -11.49
C ALA A 70 -12.94 -5.65 -10.39
N PRO A 71 -12.12 -6.14 -9.44
CA PRO A 71 -11.55 -5.30 -8.42
C PRO A 71 -10.83 -4.15 -9.10
N MET A 72 -11.27 -2.96 -8.77
CA MET A 72 -10.78 -1.75 -9.36
C MET A 72 -9.28 -1.65 -9.05
N LYS A 73 -8.44 -1.50 -10.08
CA LYS A 73 -7.00 -1.29 -9.90
C LYS A 73 -6.84 0.08 -9.26
N THR A 74 -6.83 0.11 -7.93
CA THR A 74 -6.36 1.26 -7.19
C THR A 74 -4.91 1.44 -7.59
N GLY A 75 -4.64 2.46 -8.41
CA GLY A 75 -3.28 2.90 -8.68
C GLY A 75 -2.57 3.10 -7.35
N GLY A 76 -1.32 2.69 -7.28
CA GLY A 76 -0.56 2.81 -6.05
C GLY A 76 0.92 2.67 -6.31
N ILE A 77 1.69 3.30 -5.43
CA ILE A 77 3.14 3.27 -5.45
C ILE A 77 3.57 2.04 -4.65
N ARG A 78 4.24 1.12 -5.35
CA ARG A 78 4.90 -0.03 -4.73
C ARG A 78 6.15 0.45 -4.02
N LEU A 79 6.21 0.23 -2.70
CA LEU A 79 7.30 0.59 -1.83
C LEU A 79 7.89 -0.67 -1.16
N SER A 80 9.14 -0.99 -1.50
CA SER A 80 9.94 -2.01 -0.84
C SER A 80 10.51 -1.48 0.48
N VAL A 81 10.33 -2.26 1.55
CA VAL A 81 10.91 -2.02 2.87
C VAL A 81 11.75 -3.22 3.32
N VAL A 82 12.87 -2.93 3.96
CA VAL A 82 13.91 -3.92 4.31
C VAL A 82 14.27 -3.92 5.81
N GLY A 83 13.70 -2.99 6.58
CA GLY A 83 14.16 -2.69 7.94
C GLY A 83 13.05 -2.57 8.98
N ALA A 84 13.11 -1.49 9.76
CA ALA A 84 12.19 -1.24 10.88
C ALA A 84 10.70 -1.13 10.49
N HIS A 85 10.40 -1.01 9.19
CA HIS A 85 9.04 -1.00 8.64
C HIS A 85 8.50 -2.38 8.21
N LEU A 86 9.31 -3.44 8.26
CA LEU A 86 8.83 -4.80 7.97
C LEU A 86 7.70 -5.20 8.94
N THR A 87 6.83 -6.12 8.53
CA THR A 87 5.75 -6.64 9.35
C THR A 87 6.28 -7.13 10.70
N GLY A 88 5.68 -6.64 11.79
CA GLY A 88 6.09 -6.96 13.17
C GLY A 88 7.31 -6.18 13.68
N GLN A 89 7.88 -5.24 12.90
CA GLN A 89 8.94 -4.35 13.35
C GLN A 89 8.40 -3.01 13.90
N PRO A 90 9.17 -2.29 14.72
CA PRO A 90 8.67 -1.15 15.50
C PRO A 90 8.04 0.00 14.69
N LEU A 91 8.48 0.23 13.44
CA LEU A 91 7.99 1.32 12.60
C LEU A 91 6.97 0.87 11.55
N ASN A 92 6.52 -0.39 11.56
CA ASN A 92 5.50 -0.87 10.62
C ASN A 92 4.18 -0.09 10.72
N HIS A 93 3.86 0.44 11.91
CA HIS A 93 2.69 1.30 12.11
C HIS A 93 2.66 2.51 11.15
N GLN A 94 3.82 3.07 10.78
CA GLN A 94 3.89 4.21 9.85
C GLN A 94 3.39 3.87 8.43
N LEU A 95 3.33 2.58 8.06
CA LEU A 95 2.71 2.10 6.83
C LEU A 95 1.24 1.80 7.05
N THR A 96 0.91 1.05 8.11
CA THR A 96 -0.48 0.60 8.35
C THR A 96 -1.41 1.76 8.70
N ASP A 97 -0.93 2.78 9.41
CA ASP A 97 -1.69 4.00 9.74
C ASP A 97 -2.03 4.81 8.48
N LEU A 98 -1.25 4.63 7.40
CA LEU A 98 -1.51 5.18 6.07
C LEU A 98 -2.36 4.26 5.18
N ASN A 99 -2.95 3.20 5.74
CA ASN A 99 -3.70 2.17 5.02
C ASN A 99 -2.89 1.45 3.92
N ALA A 100 -1.56 1.44 4.03
CA ALA A 100 -0.72 0.67 3.12
C ALA A 100 -1.04 -0.82 3.23
N LYS A 101 -0.98 -1.54 2.11
CA LYS A 101 -1.27 -2.97 2.06
C LYS A 101 -0.03 -3.75 1.66
N LEU A 102 0.30 -4.79 2.42
CA LEU A 102 1.35 -5.72 2.02
C LEU A 102 0.91 -6.43 0.71
N GLU A 103 1.69 -6.24 -0.35
CA GLU A 103 1.44 -6.86 -1.66
C GLU A 103 2.17 -8.20 -1.78
N ILE A 104 3.47 -8.22 -1.45
CA ILE A 104 4.31 -9.41 -1.58
C ILE A 104 5.52 -9.36 -0.64
N THR A 105 5.94 -10.52 -0.14
CA THR A 105 7.25 -10.72 0.51
C THR A 105 8.18 -11.40 -0.49
N THR A 106 9.33 -10.81 -0.77
CA THR A 106 10.25 -11.25 -1.82
C THR A 106 11.70 -10.86 -1.46
N THR A 107 12.62 -10.95 -2.42
CA THR A 107 14.00 -10.45 -2.30
C THR A 107 14.26 -9.35 -3.33
N THR A 108 15.28 -8.52 -3.05
CA THR A 108 15.93 -7.69 -4.07
C THR A 108 16.69 -8.56 -5.07
N SER A 109 17.14 -7.97 -6.19
CA SER A 109 18.13 -8.65 -7.04
C SER A 109 19.43 -8.91 -6.26
N ALA A 110 20.35 -9.70 -6.83
CA ALA A 110 21.61 -10.02 -6.18
C ALA A 110 22.60 -8.83 -6.08
N ASP A 111 22.23 -7.63 -6.53
CA ASP A 111 23.09 -6.46 -6.59
C ASP A 111 22.95 -5.53 -5.37
N TYR A 112 22.70 -6.07 -4.17
CA TYR A 112 22.47 -5.26 -2.97
C TYR A 112 23.29 -5.68 -1.76
N ARG A 113 23.79 -4.69 -1.02
CA ARG A 113 24.36 -4.85 0.32
C ARG A 113 23.46 -4.22 1.37
N LEU A 114 23.43 -4.83 2.54
CA LEU A 114 22.67 -4.37 3.69
C LEU A 114 23.61 -4.03 4.84
N TYR A 115 23.48 -2.83 5.38
CA TYR A 115 24.30 -2.33 6.47
C TYR A 115 23.45 -2.01 7.69
N ALA A 116 23.91 -2.36 8.89
CA ALA A 116 23.32 -1.88 10.13
C ALA A 116 23.94 -0.51 10.47
N LEU A 117 23.12 0.55 10.46
CA LEU A 117 23.59 1.92 10.64
C LEU A 117 23.89 2.21 12.11
N SER A 118 25.09 2.73 12.37
CA SER A 118 25.53 3.17 13.68
C SER A 118 24.72 4.38 14.16
N ASN A 119 24.48 4.48 15.47
CA ASN A 119 23.85 5.64 16.12
C ASN A 119 22.40 5.97 15.69
N THR A 120 21.63 4.98 15.24
CA THR A 120 20.19 5.17 14.95
C THR A 120 19.32 4.62 16.09
N THR A 121 18.31 5.38 16.52
CA THR A 121 17.28 4.92 17.46
C THR A 121 15.88 5.17 16.85
N PRO A 122 15.06 4.13 16.62
CA PRO A 122 15.40 2.71 16.70
C PRO A 122 16.50 2.34 15.69
N ALA A 123 17.14 1.18 15.88
CA ALA A 123 18.15 0.67 14.95
C ALA A 123 17.55 0.50 13.55
N LYS A 124 18.28 0.97 12.53
CA LYS A 124 17.82 0.97 11.13
C LYS A 124 18.89 0.40 10.21
N PRO A 125 18.50 -0.39 9.20
CA PRO A 125 19.41 -0.76 8.13
C PRO A 125 19.48 0.30 7.02
N GLY A 126 20.61 0.32 6.32
CA GLY A 126 20.80 1.01 5.05
C GLY A 126 20.99 0.01 3.91
N LEU A 127 20.19 0.14 2.86
CA LEU A 127 20.31 -0.67 1.65
C LEU A 127 21.09 0.10 0.58
N VAL A 128 22.11 -0.54 0.00
CA VAL A 128 22.99 0.06 -0.99
C VAL A 128 23.15 -0.90 -2.17
N ARG A 129 22.99 -0.39 -3.40
CA ARG A 129 23.23 -1.19 -4.61
C ARG A 129 24.73 -1.36 -4.83
N SER A 130 25.18 -2.58 -5.10
CA SER A 130 26.58 -2.98 -5.27
C SER A 130 26.68 -4.17 -6.21
N HIS A 131 27.68 -4.20 -7.09
CA HIS A 131 27.96 -5.35 -7.96
C HIS A 131 28.45 -6.59 -7.19
N ASP A 132 28.95 -6.38 -5.98
CA ASP A 132 29.34 -7.44 -5.04
C ASP A 132 28.29 -7.49 -3.91
N GLY A 133 27.07 -7.84 -4.29
CA GLY A 133 25.90 -7.86 -3.43
C GLY A 133 25.36 -9.28 -3.18
N ALA A 134 24.20 -9.33 -2.54
CA ALA A 134 23.38 -10.53 -2.40
C ALA A 134 21.90 -10.16 -2.48
N GLU A 135 21.06 -11.18 -2.62
CA GLU A 135 19.61 -11.01 -2.51
C GLU A 135 19.24 -10.68 -1.06
N ILE A 136 18.61 -9.51 -0.86
CA ILE A 136 18.16 -9.07 0.47
C ILE A 136 16.64 -9.25 0.61
N PRO A 137 16.14 -9.93 1.66
CA PRO A 137 14.70 -10.05 1.91
C PRO A 137 14.01 -8.71 2.16
N VAL A 138 12.88 -8.50 1.49
CA VAL A 138 12.08 -7.28 1.54
C VAL A 138 10.59 -7.59 1.55
N GLU A 139 9.81 -6.63 2.04
CA GLU A 139 8.35 -6.61 1.90
C GLU A 139 7.97 -5.45 0.99
N VAL A 140 7.14 -5.70 -0.01
CA VAL A 140 6.60 -4.68 -0.92
C VAL A 140 5.20 -4.31 -0.48
N TRP A 141 5.00 -3.04 -0.19
CA TRP A 141 3.75 -2.45 0.26
C TRP A 141 3.18 -1.54 -0.82
N LEU A 142 1.86 -1.56 -0.98
CA LEU A 142 1.12 -0.68 -1.87
C LEU A 142 0.59 0.52 -1.08
N LEU A 143 0.95 1.72 -1.52
CA LEU A 143 0.46 3.00 -0.97
C LEU A 143 -0.27 3.77 -2.05
N ASP A 144 -1.30 4.53 -1.67
CA ASP A 144 -1.80 5.59 -2.55
C ASP A 144 -0.80 6.76 -2.65
N ASP A 145 -0.98 7.64 -3.63
CA ASP A 145 -0.03 8.73 -3.90
C ASP A 145 0.10 9.72 -2.73
N ALA A 146 -1.00 10.00 -2.02
CA ALA A 146 -1.01 10.93 -0.89
C ALA A 146 -0.34 10.32 0.35
N ALA A 147 -0.60 9.03 0.60
CA ALA A 147 0.06 8.23 1.61
C ALA A 147 1.56 8.17 1.35
N PHE A 148 1.99 7.94 0.10
CA PHE A 148 3.40 7.94 -0.26
C PHE A 148 4.08 9.29 0.03
N GLY A 149 3.44 10.41 -0.33
CA GLY A 149 3.96 11.74 -0.02
C GLY A 149 4.13 11.99 1.48
N ARG A 150 3.13 11.62 2.29
CA ARG A 150 3.21 11.68 3.76
C ARG A 150 4.31 10.77 4.31
N PHE A 151 4.44 9.57 3.76
CA PHE A 151 5.49 8.62 4.14
C PHE A 151 6.89 9.17 3.87
N CYS A 152 7.14 9.67 2.66
CA CYS A 152 8.42 10.27 2.29
C CYS A 152 8.81 11.44 3.22
N ALA A 153 7.84 12.25 3.64
CA ALA A 153 8.10 13.36 4.58
C ALA A 153 8.57 12.90 5.97
N MET A 154 8.29 11.64 6.36
CA MET A 154 8.73 11.05 7.62
C MET A 154 10.11 10.40 7.55
N VAL A 155 10.73 10.31 6.36
CA VAL A 155 12.03 9.63 6.19
C VAL A 155 13.15 10.61 6.54
N PRO A 156 13.89 10.39 7.65
CA PRO A 156 14.98 11.28 8.02
C PRO A 156 16.28 10.88 7.29
N ALA A 157 17.19 11.84 7.15
CA ALA A 157 18.58 11.53 6.84
C ALA A 157 19.14 10.50 7.85
N PRO A 158 20.02 9.59 7.41
CA PRO A 158 20.65 9.50 6.09
C PRO A 158 19.91 8.60 5.09
N LEU A 159 18.64 8.31 5.35
CA LEU A 159 17.82 7.46 4.49
C LEU A 159 17.11 8.32 3.44
N GLY A 160 16.89 7.74 2.27
CA GLY A 160 16.09 8.31 1.20
C GLY A 160 15.19 7.28 0.56
N ILE A 161 14.25 7.74 -0.28
CA ILE A 161 13.42 6.87 -1.12
C ILE A 161 13.92 6.94 -2.56
N GLY A 162 14.48 5.84 -3.03
CA GLY A 162 15.00 5.66 -4.38
C GLY A 162 14.23 4.62 -5.16
N ASN A 163 14.90 3.99 -6.12
CA ASN A 163 14.38 2.80 -6.81
C ASN A 163 15.17 1.56 -6.38
N VAL A 164 14.47 0.44 -6.20
CA VAL A 164 15.02 -0.85 -5.83
C VAL A 164 14.57 -1.89 -6.85
N GLU A 165 15.51 -2.69 -7.32
CA GLU A 165 15.29 -3.82 -8.22
C GLU A 165 14.98 -5.08 -7.40
N LEU A 166 13.86 -5.72 -7.72
CA LEU A 166 13.41 -6.97 -7.09
C LEU A 166 14.00 -8.18 -7.83
N ALA A 167 13.92 -9.36 -7.21
CA ALA A 167 14.44 -10.60 -7.79
C ALA A 167 13.78 -11.00 -9.13
N ASP A 168 12.57 -10.51 -9.41
CA ASP A 168 11.90 -10.69 -10.70
C ASP A 168 12.35 -9.69 -11.79
N GLY A 169 13.31 -8.82 -11.47
CA GLY A 169 13.81 -7.75 -12.35
C GLY A 169 12.90 -6.52 -12.40
N SER A 170 11.78 -6.51 -11.68
CA SER A 170 10.91 -5.33 -11.60
C SER A 170 11.51 -4.26 -10.69
N TRP A 171 11.22 -3.00 -11.01
CA TRP A 171 11.71 -1.84 -10.26
C TRP A 171 10.57 -1.21 -9.47
N VAL A 172 10.79 -0.98 -8.18
CA VAL A 172 9.83 -0.38 -7.24
C VAL A 172 10.49 0.78 -6.49
N LYS A 173 9.71 1.60 -5.77
CA LYS A 173 10.28 2.53 -4.80
C LYS A 173 10.82 1.77 -3.61
N GLY A 174 11.84 2.27 -2.94
CA GLY A 174 12.38 1.62 -1.75
C GLY A 174 13.37 2.47 -1.00
N PHE A 175 13.67 2.07 0.23
CA PHE A 175 14.70 2.73 1.04
C PHE A 175 16.08 2.56 0.39
N ILE A 176 16.79 3.68 0.27
CA ILE A 176 18.21 3.75 -0.06
C ILE A 176 18.95 4.47 1.06
N CYS A 177 20.26 4.24 1.14
CA CYS A 177 21.13 4.88 2.12
C CYS A 177 22.13 5.81 1.43
N GLU A 178 22.35 7.00 1.99
CA GLU A 178 23.46 7.85 1.59
C GLU A 178 24.81 7.17 1.87
N GLN A 179 25.79 7.34 0.98
CA GLN A 179 27.11 6.70 1.10
C GLN A 179 27.85 7.10 2.40
N ILE A 180 27.67 8.33 2.86
CA ILE A 180 28.31 8.81 4.09
C ILE A 180 27.88 8.00 5.33
N ALA A 181 26.69 7.41 5.32
CA ALA A 181 26.17 6.68 6.46
C ALA A 181 26.66 5.23 6.54
N ILE A 182 27.32 4.72 5.50
CA ILE A 182 27.87 3.36 5.51
C ILE A 182 29.36 3.29 5.92
N GLU A 183 30.04 4.42 6.06
CA GLU A 183 31.48 4.46 6.44
C GLU A 183 31.74 3.81 7.80
N ASP A 184 30.87 4.07 8.78
CA ASP A 184 30.93 3.51 10.14
C ASP A 184 29.88 2.40 10.39
N ALA A 185 29.24 1.89 9.34
CA ALA A 185 28.17 0.91 9.46
C ALA A 185 28.70 -0.53 9.42
N THR A 186 27.98 -1.45 10.05
CA THR A 186 28.33 -2.88 10.00
C THR A 186 27.69 -3.52 8.77
N ASP A 187 28.49 -4.16 7.91
CA ASP A 187 27.95 -4.97 6.81
C ASP A 187 27.26 -6.22 7.37
N ILE A 188 25.95 -6.33 7.13
CA ILE A 188 25.10 -7.44 7.56
C ILE A 188 24.53 -8.21 6.36
N THR A 189 25.08 -8.02 5.16
CA THR A 189 24.63 -8.68 3.91
C THR A 189 24.56 -10.19 4.06
N ALA A 190 25.57 -10.79 4.71
CA ALA A 190 25.65 -12.24 4.93
C ALA A 190 24.64 -12.80 5.96
N HIS A 191 23.89 -11.95 6.66
CA HIS A 191 23.02 -12.37 7.76
C HIS A 191 21.60 -12.76 7.30
N GLY A 192 21.32 -12.74 5.99
CA GLY A 192 20.01 -13.14 5.47
C GLY A 192 18.89 -12.12 5.76
N GLY A 193 19.25 -10.85 5.93
CA GLY A 193 18.30 -9.74 6.11
C GLY A 193 18.17 -9.22 7.54
N TRP A 194 17.42 -8.13 7.69
CA TRP A 194 17.33 -7.35 8.93
C TRP A 194 16.79 -8.15 10.13
N LYS A 195 15.69 -8.89 9.92
CA LYS A 195 15.07 -9.71 10.98
C LYS A 195 16.03 -10.78 11.51
N ALA A 196 16.77 -11.44 10.64
CA ALA A 196 17.74 -12.46 11.00
C ALA A 196 18.95 -11.88 11.76
N TYR A 197 19.45 -10.72 11.34
CA TYR A 197 20.47 -9.98 12.07
C TYR A 197 20.01 -9.58 13.50
N LEU A 198 18.79 -9.08 13.65
CA LEU A 198 18.24 -8.73 14.97
C LEU A 198 18.10 -9.96 15.89
N ALA A 199 17.70 -11.11 15.35
CA ALA A 199 17.59 -12.34 16.14
C ALA A 199 18.96 -12.82 16.67
N LEU A 200 20.02 -12.65 15.89
CA LEU A 200 21.40 -12.95 16.33
C LEU A 200 21.91 -11.95 17.36
N SER A 201 21.49 -10.69 17.24
CA SER A 201 21.93 -9.59 18.11
C SER A 201 21.17 -9.55 19.45
N ASN A 202 20.02 -10.22 19.55
CA ASN A 202 19.18 -10.25 20.75
C ASN A 202 18.71 -11.68 21.11
N PRO A 203 19.58 -12.52 21.71
CA PRO A 203 19.30 -13.94 21.99
C PRO A 203 18.26 -14.23 23.10
N GLN A 204 17.38 -13.29 23.44
CA GLN A 204 16.43 -13.38 24.59
C GLN A 204 14.96 -13.21 24.19
N SER A 205 14.57 -13.56 22.96
CA SER A 205 13.15 -13.52 22.54
C SER A 205 12.75 -14.79 21.81
N VAL A 206 12.67 -15.89 22.56
CA VAL A 206 11.85 -17.08 22.24
C VAL A 206 10.62 -17.02 23.13
#